data_AF-A0A804P5N4-F1
#
_entry.id   AF-A0A804P5N4-F1
#
_cell.length_a   1.000
_cell.length_b   1.000
_cell.length_c   1.000
_cell.angle_alpha   90.00
_cell.angle_beta   90.00
_cell.angle_gamma   90.00
#
_symmetry.space_group_name_H-M   'P 1'
#
loop_
_entity.id
_entity.type
_entity.pdbx_description
1 polymer ?
#
loop_
_entity_poly.entity_id
_entity_poly.type
_entity_poly.pdbx_seq_one_letter_code
_entity_poly.pdbx_strand_id
1 'polypeptide(L)'
;MAACVPTVDAEEACALLSSSTHHYLDVRMWEDFDKGHVAGARNVPYYLSVTPHGKEKNPQFVEQVSALYAKDQNLIVVMPASYIVIN
;
A
#
# COMPACT_ATOMS: atom_id res chain seq x y z
N MET A 1 -6.31 -19.38 10.67
CA MET A 1 -5.73 -18.41 11.62
C MET A 1 -5.76 -17.07 10.90
N ALA A 2 -6.65 -16.14 11.29
CA ALA A 2 -6.69 -14.82 10.66
C ALA A 2 -5.41 -14.10 11.06
N ALA A 3 -4.57 -13.75 10.08
CA ALA A 3 -3.39 -12.93 10.33
C ALA A 3 -3.89 -11.57 10.84
N CYS A 4 -3.64 -11.24 12.11
CA CYS A 4 -3.89 -9.91 12.60
C CYS A 4 -2.87 -8.99 11.93
N VAL A 5 -3.32 -8.21 10.96
CA VAL A 5 -2.50 -7.14 10.37
C VAL A 5 -2.47 -5.98 11.38
N PRO A 6 -1.33 -5.69 12.02
CA PRO A 6 -1.25 -4.56 12.93
C PRO A 6 -1.41 -3.27 12.14
N THR A 7 -2.31 -2.40 12.59
CA THR A 7 -2.44 -1.05 12.07
C THR A 7 -1.33 -0.20 12.69
N VAL A 8 -0.48 0.38 11.85
CA VAL A 8 0.57 1.30 12.27
C VAL A 8 0.21 2.72 11.85
N ASP A 9 0.45 3.69 12.72
CA ASP A 9 0.31 5.10 12.40
C ASP A 9 1.46 5.59 11.51
N ALA A 10 1.30 6.78 10.94
CA ALA A 10 2.32 7.36 10.05
C ALA A 10 3.69 7.54 10.73
N GLU A 11 3.70 7.87 12.03
CA GLU A 11 4.93 8.02 12.82
C GLU A 11 5.64 6.68 13.01
N GLU A 12 4.91 5.64 13.43
CA GLU A 12 5.42 4.27 13.56
C GLU A 12 5.94 3.72 12.23
N ALA A 13 5.19 3.93 11.14
CA ALA A 13 5.64 3.57 9.81
C ALA A 13 6.98 4.26 9.45
N CYS A 14 7.13 5.56 9.77
CA CYS A 14 8.36 6.30 9.53
C CYS A 14 9.55 5.74 10.34
N ALA A 15 9.32 5.36 11.60
CA ALA A 15 10.34 4.70 12.44
C ALA A 15 10.74 3.32 11.89
N LEU A 16 9.79 2.52 11.41
CA LEU A 16 10.05 1.22 10.81
C LEU A 16 10.82 1.32 9.48
N LEU A 17 10.51 2.32 8.65
CA LEU A 17 11.26 2.61 7.43
C LEU A 17 12.69 3.07 7.74
N SER A 18 12.84 3.91 8.75
CA SER A 18 14.16 4.37 9.22
C SER A 18 15.02 3.19 9.70
N SER A 19 14.39 2.14 10.22
CA SER A 19 15.05 0.92 10.66
C SER A 19 15.49 0.01 9.49
N SER A 20 15.19 0.35 8.23
CA SER A 20 15.55 -0.38 6.99
C SER A 20 15.13 -1.87 6.96
N THR A 21 14.23 -2.27 7.85
CA THR A 21 13.71 -3.64 7.96
C THR A 21 12.39 -3.84 7.24
N HIS A 22 11.77 -2.75 6.78
CA HIS A 22 10.44 -2.74 6.21
C HIS A 22 10.44 -2.00 4.87
N HIS A 23 9.65 -2.53 3.94
CA HIS A 23 9.40 -1.87 2.67
C HIS A 23 8.10 -1.08 2.71
N TYR A 24 8.09 0.08 2.06
CA TYR A 24 6.88 0.88 1.91
C TYR A 24 6.20 0.62 0.58
N LEU A 25 4.97 0.14 0.63
CA LEU A 25 4.08 0.02 -0.50
C LEU A 25 2.94 1.03 -0.37
N ASP A 26 2.91 1.97 -1.30
CA ASP A 26 1.81 2.91 -1.43
C ASP A 26 0.79 2.34 -2.43
N VAL A 27 -0.45 2.12 -2.00
CA VAL A 27 -1.50 1.58 -2.87
C VAL A 27 -2.48 2.63 -3.38
N ARG A 28 -2.16 3.91 -3.17
CA ARG A 28 -2.91 5.04 -3.72
C ARG A 28 -2.77 5.07 -5.25
N MET A 29 -3.69 5.79 -5.89
CA MET A 29 -3.60 6.04 -7.32
C MET A 29 -2.30 6.78 -7.65
N TRP A 30 -1.78 6.54 -8.85
CA TRP A 30 -0.54 7.16 -9.32
C TRP A 30 -0.58 8.69 -9.20
N GLU A 31 -1.74 9.30 -9.44
CA GLU A 31 -1.96 10.75 -9.32
C GLU A 31 -1.70 11.28 -7.91
N ASP A 32 -2.06 10.51 -6.88
CA ASP A 32 -1.84 10.89 -5.48
C ASP A 32 -0.43 10.60 -5.00
N PHE A 33 0.23 9.60 -5.61
CA PHE A 33 1.65 9.31 -5.37
C PHE A 33 2.55 10.38 -6.01
N ASP A 34 2.21 10.85 -7.21
CA ASP A 34 2.94 11.88 -7.93
C ASP A 34 2.88 13.24 -7.22
N LYS A 35 1.72 13.59 -6.63
CA LYS A 35 1.56 14.79 -5.78
C LYS A 35 2.51 14.82 -4.59
N GLY A 36 2.98 13.67 -4.12
CA GLY A 36 3.89 13.56 -2.99
C GLY A 36 3.97 12.14 -2.44
N HIS A 37 5.21 11.67 -2.31
CA HIS A 37 5.52 10.36 -1.77
C HIS A 37 6.79 10.37 -0.93
N VAL A 38 6.90 9.38 -0.04
CA VAL A 38 8.10 9.14 0.74
C VAL A 38 9.21 8.63 -0.17
N ALA A 39 10.43 9.16 -0.05
CA ALA A 39 11.57 8.71 -0.83
C ALA A 39 11.83 7.21 -0.61
N GLY A 40 11.89 6.43 -1.70
CA GLY A 40 12.04 4.97 -1.63
C GLY A 40 10.73 4.19 -1.52
N ALA A 41 9.58 4.86 -1.43
CA ALA A 41 8.28 4.21 -1.54
C ALA A 41 8.06 3.64 -2.95
N ARG A 42 7.52 2.43 -3.03
CA ARG A 42 7.02 1.86 -4.28
C ARG A 42 5.52 2.07 -4.33
N ASN A 43 5.02 2.56 -5.47
CA ASN A 43 3.59 2.66 -5.70
C ASN A 43 3.09 1.46 -6.49
N VAL A 44 2.06 0.79 -5.98
CA VAL A 44 1.29 -0.22 -6.71
C VAL A 44 -0.19 0.08 -6.46
N PRO A 45 -0.86 0.80 -7.37
CA PRO A 45 -2.23 1.24 -7.15
C PRO A 45 -3.17 0.04 -7.03
N TYR A 46 -3.94 0.01 -5.94
CA TYR A 46 -4.97 -1.01 -5.76
C TYR A 46 -6.19 -0.73 -6.65
N TYR A 47 -6.51 0.55 -6.82
CA TYR A 47 -7.52 1.02 -7.77
C TYR A 47 -6.86 1.67 -8.98
N LEU A 48 -7.21 1.20 -10.18
CA LEU A 48 -6.77 1.82 -11.43
C LEU A 48 -7.51 3.13 -11.70
N SER A 49 -8.76 3.22 -11.25
CA SER A 49 -9.56 4.44 -11.33
C SER A 49 -10.62 4.48 -10.23
N VAL A 50 -10.77 5.66 -9.64
CA VAL A 50 -11.84 5.96 -8.69
C VAL A 50 -12.68 7.07 -9.28
N THR A 51 -13.88 6.74 -9.72
CA THR A 51 -14.83 7.69 -10.30
C THR A 51 -16.07 7.78 -9.41
N PRO A 52 -16.90 8.84 -9.55
CA PRO A 52 -18.20 8.92 -8.86
C PRO A 52 -19.13 7.74 -9.18
N HIS A 53 -18.92 7.09 -10.32
CA HIS A 53 -19.74 5.98 -10.82
C HIS A 53 -19.24 4.60 -10.38
N GLY A 54 -18.03 4.51 -9.83
CA GLY A 54 -17.45 3.23 -9.41
C GLY A 54 -15.95 3.26 -9.21
N LYS A 55 -15.44 2.18 -8.61
CA LYS A 55 -14.01 1.94 -8.40
C LYS A 55 -13.56 0.76 -9.24
N GLU A 56 -12.57 0.98 -10.09
CA GLU A 56 -11.94 -0.08 -10.88
C GLU A 56 -10.73 -0.64 -10.13
N LYS A 57 -10.80 -1.91 -9.74
CA LYS A 57 -9.70 -2.60 -9.04
C LYS A 57 -8.66 -3.07 -10.03
N ASN A 58 -7.39 -3.02 -9.64
CA ASN A 58 -6.29 -3.57 -10.41
C ASN A 58 -6.26 -5.10 -10.29
N PRO A 59 -6.58 -5.87 -11.37
CA PRO A 59 -6.54 -7.33 -11.30
C PRO A 59 -5.12 -7.88 -11.18
N GLN A 60 -4.11 -7.10 -11.61
CA GLN A 60 -2.70 -7.47 -11.55
C GLN A 60 -2.02 -7.03 -10.24
N PHE A 61 -2.77 -6.45 -9.29
CA PHE A 61 -2.22 -5.94 -8.03
C PHE A 61 -1.36 -6.98 -7.31
N VAL A 62 -1.90 -8.19 -7.11
CA VAL A 62 -1.20 -9.27 -6.40
C VAL A 62 0.06 -9.69 -7.14
N GLU A 63 0.00 -9.77 -8.47
CA GLU A 63 1.15 -10.13 -9.31
C GLU A 63 2.25 -9.07 -9.23
N GLN A 64 1.88 -7.78 -9.33
CA GLN A 64 2.82 -6.66 -9.21
C GLN A 64 3.47 -6.62 -7.83
N VAL A 65 2.70 -6.77 -6.75
CA VAL A 65 3.25 -6.83 -5.39
C VAL A 65 4.15 -8.04 -5.22
N SER A 66 3.76 -9.21 -5.72
CA SER A 66 4.56 -10.44 -5.61
C SER A 66 5.81 -10.43 -6.49
N ALA A 67 5.85 -9.62 -7.56
CA ALA A 67 7.05 -9.41 -8.37
C ALA A 67 8.04 -8.44 -7.69
N LEU A 68 7.54 -7.55 -6.84
CA LEU A 68 8.34 -6.57 -6.11
C LEU A 68 8.84 -7.09 -4.76
N TYR A 69 8.04 -7.89 -4.08
CA TYR A 69 8.30 -8.36 -2.73
C TYR A 69 8.16 -9.88 -2.63
N ALA A 70 9.12 -10.50 -1.96
CA ALA A 70 9.01 -11.90 -1.57
C ALA A 70 7.99 -12.07 -0.42
N LYS A 71 7.39 -13.25 -0.30
CA LYS A 71 6.37 -13.54 0.75
C LYS A 71 6.89 -13.42 2.19
N ASP A 72 8.20 -13.49 2.39
CA ASP A 72 8.87 -13.37 3.69
C ASP A 72 9.31 -11.94 4.04
N GLN A 73 9.01 -10.95 3.20
CA GLN A 73 9.38 -9.55 3.44
C GLN A 73 8.32 -8.82 4.25
N ASN A 74 8.74 -8.00 5.22
CA ASN A 74 7.83 -7.16 5.99
C ASN A 74 7.44 -5.92 5.16
N LEU A 75 6.15 -5.84 4.82
CA LEU A 75 5.60 -4.78 3.99
C LEU A 75 4.69 -3.86 4.79
N ILE A 76 4.96 -2.56 4.73
CA ILE A 76 4.08 -1.51 5.24
C ILE A 76 3.24 -1.04 4.06
N VAL A 77 1.92 -1.24 4.16
CA VAL A 77 0.99 -0.85 3.11
C VAL A 77 0.26 0.42 3.54
N VAL A 78 0.33 1.46 2.72
CA VAL A 78 -0.45 2.69 2.93
C VAL A 78 -1.67 2.69 2.06
N MET A 79 -2.81 2.76 2.73
CA MET A 79 -4.12 2.91 2.10
C MET A 79 -4.63 4.35 2.25
N PRO A 80 -5.38 4.88 1.28
CA PRO A 80 -6.13 6.10 1.47
C PRO A 80 -7.11 5.89 2.63
N ALA A 81 -7.13 6.82 3.60
CA ALA A 81 -7.82 6.73 4.90
C ALA A 81 -9.37 6.68 4.85
N SER A 82 -9.95 6.16 3.78
CA SER A 82 -11.40 6.02 3.66
C SER A 82 -11.70 4.82 2.76
N TYR A 83 -12.50 3.90 3.29
CA TYR A 83 -13.06 2.70 2.64
C TYR A 83 -12.13 1.47 2.56
N ILE A 84 -12.31 0.53 3.49
CA ILE A 84 -12.87 -0.82 3.22
C ILE A 84 -13.13 -1.55 4.55
N VAL A 85 -14.37 -2.02 4.72
CA VAL A 85 -14.72 -3.15 5.60
C VAL A 85 -14.34 -4.42 4.84
N ILE A 86 -13.44 -5.22 5.39
CA ILE A 86 -13.10 -6.53 4.82
C ILE A 86 -14.11 -7.55 5.39
N ASN A 87 -14.92 -8.13 4.51
CA ASN A 87 -15.66 -9.38 4.74
C ASN A 87 -15.09 -10.42 3.77
#